data_AF-A0AAV0WUI8-F1
#
_entry.id   AF-A0AAV0WUI8-F1
#
_cell.length_a   1.000
_cell.length_b   1.000
_cell.length_c   1.000
_cell.angle_alpha   90.00
_cell.angle_beta   90.00
_cell.angle_gamma   90.00
#
_symmetry.space_group_name_H-M   'P 1'
#
loop_
_entity.id
_entity.type
_entity.pdbx_description
1 polymer ?
#
loop_
_entity_poly.entity_id
_entity_poly.type
_entity_poly.pdbx_seq_one_letter_code
_entity_poly.pdbx_strand_id
1 'polypeptide(L)'
;MFQYYTGLSEDMFEIIHSLCSNVTFNYYLGWNVTCFLLKDQILMTLMKLKLNLGHKDIAFRFNTSSSTVSNVTLTFIILLHDILFKSLVDNVPSQLKNQLCLPNCFQSFQNCRMIIDCTEVSCDIPKQLDQQKLTYSNYKHRNILKGLTGIAPNGVITFVSKLYPGSISDKKIVADYGVLNIFQPGNLILADRGFLISDLPSGVNLNIPPFLVSPQFTPSEVVKTKNIARARIHVERAIQRLKEYHMLSHIPKCLYVKASIVFQLCAALVNFRNPLIKEVDKLYISED
;
A
#
# COMPACT_ATOMS: atom_id res chain seq x y z
N MET A 1 23.47 -2.19 2.43
CA MET A 1 23.36 -1.29 1.25
C MET A 1 22.22 -1.71 0.31
N PHE A 2 22.00 -3.00 0.06
CA PHE A 2 20.90 -3.51 -0.76
C PHE A 2 19.50 -3.01 -0.33
N GLN A 3 19.16 -3.16 0.95
CA GLN A 3 17.88 -2.72 1.51
C GLN A 3 17.62 -1.21 1.36
N TYR A 4 18.66 -0.38 1.31
CA TYR A 4 18.50 1.05 1.05
C TYR A 4 18.00 1.30 -0.38
N TYR A 5 18.54 0.55 -1.34
CA TYR A 5 18.20 0.67 -2.76
C TYR A 5 16.86 0.05 -3.11
N THR A 6 16.47 -1.06 -2.49
CA THR A 6 15.27 -1.81 -2.88
C THR A 6 14.13 -1.71 -1.86
N GLY A 7 14.43 -1.43 -0.60
CA GLY A 7 13.51 -1.56 0.53
C GLY A 7 13.40 -2.98 1.08
N LEU A 8 14.06 -3.97 0.47
CA LEU A 8 13.91 -5.41 0.73
C LEU A 8 15.18 -6.03 1.30
N SER A 9 15.05 -7.19 1.97
CA SER A 9 16.20 -8.07 2.21
C SER A 9 16.61 -8.78 0.92
N GLU A 10 17.81 -9.37 0.91
CA GLU A 10 18.30 -10.14 -0.24
C GLU A 10 17.44 -11.39 -0.45
N ASP A 11 17.04 -12.10 0.61
CA ASP A 11 16.16 -13.27 0.53
C ASP A 11 14.80 -12.94 -0.13
N MET A 12 14.20 -11.81 0.26
CA MET A 12 12.91 -11.37 -0.30
C MET A 12 13.05 -10.96 -1.77
N PHE A 13 14.20 -10.41 -2.15
CA PHE A 13 14.50 -10.13 -3.56
C PHE A 13 14.64 -11.42 -4.37
N GLU A 14 15.30 -12.45 -3.84
CA GLU A 14 15.42 -13.75 -4.50
C GLU A 14 14.06 -14.43 -4.68
N ILE A 15 13.16 -14.32 -3.70
CA ILE A 15 11.77 -14.79 -3.83
C ILE A 15 11.07 -14.07 -4.98
N ILE A 16 11.13 -12.73 -5.05
CA ILE A 16 10.52 -11.96 -6.14
C ILE A 16 11.12 -12.36 -7.49
N HIS A 17 12.44 -12.52 -7.57
CA HIS A 17 13.11 -12.99 -8.77
C HIS A 17 12.62 -14.38 -9.21
N SER A 18 12.48 -15.31 -8.27
CA SER A 18 11.93 -16.65 -8.54
C SER A 18 10.49 -16.58 -9.06
N LEU A 19 9.65 -15.71 -8.48
CA LEU A 19 8.29 -15.51 -8.95
C LEU A 19 8.25 -14.95 -10.38
N CYS A 20 9.14 -14.02 -10.73
CA CYS A 20 9.23 -13.47 -12.08
C CYS A 20 9.81 -14.46 -13.11
N SER A 21 10.71 -15.35 -12.69
CA SER A 21 11.38 -16.31 -13.59
C SER A 21 10.42 -17.31 -14.22
N ASN A 22 9.26 -17.54 -13.60
CA ASN A 22 8.25 -18.49 -14.05
C ASN A 22 7.18 -17.87 -14.96
N VAL A 23 7.34 -16.61 -15.38
CA VAL A 23 6.31 -15.86 -16.10
C VAL A 23 6.84 -15.32 -17.44
N THR A 24 6.09 -15.54 -18.51
CA THR A 24 6.32 -14.92 -19.81
C THR A 24 5.71 -13.53 -19.87
N PHE A 25 6.43 -12.55 -20.41
CA PHE A 25 5.95 -11.17 -20.54
C PHE A 25 6.49 -10.49 -21.80
N ASN A 26 5.82 -9.41 -22.20
CA ASN A 26 6.26 -8.54 -23.28
C ASN A 26 6.77 -7.21 -22.73
N TYR A 27 7.82 -6.68 -23.36
CA TYR A 27 8.35 -5.37 -22.99
C TYR A 27 7.38 -4.26 -23.36
N TYR A 28 7.25 -3.29 -22.46
CA TYR A 28 6.27 -2.20 -22.56
C TYR A 28 6.45 -1.35 -23.82
N LEU A 29 7.68 -1.06 -24.24
CA LEU A 29 7.98 -0.31 -25.47
C LEU A 29 8.11 -1.19 -26.71
N GLY A 30 7.77 -2.49 -26.62
CA GLY A 30 7.70 -3.42 -27.75
C GLY A 30 9.02 -4.02 -28.23
N TRP A 31 10.17 -3.56 -27.71
CA TRP A 31 11.48 -4.13 -28.02
C TRP A 31 12.12 -4.78 -26.78
N ASN A 32 12.85 -5.88 -27.00
CA ASN A 32 13.40 -6.71 -25.94
C ASN A 32 14.70 -6.14 -25.36
N VAL A 33 14.84 -6.17 -24.04
CA VAL A 33 16.06 -5.77 -23.33
C VAL A 33 16.86 -7.03 -22.98
N THR A 34 17.78 -7.44 -23.86
CA THR A 34 18.59 -8.66 -23.69
C THR A 34 19.96 -8.41 -23.05
N CYS A 35 20.38 -7.15 -22.91
CA CYS A 35 21.68 -6.78 -22.36
C CYS A 35 21.77 -6.87 -20.83
N PHE A 36 20.68 -7.26 -20.14
CA PHE A 36 20.61 -7.36 -18.69
C PHE A 36 19.92 -8.65 -18.26
N LEU A 37 20.42 -9.26 -17.18
CA LEU A 37 19.76 -10.39 -16.55
C LEU A 37 18.41 -9.96 -15.96
N LEU A 38 17.51 -10.92 -15.74
CA LEU A 38 16.22 -10.66 -15.11
C LEU A 38 16.36 -9.96 -13.75
N LYS A 39 17.33 -10.40 -12.93
CA LYS A 39 17.65 -9.78 -11.64
C LYS A 39 18.00 -8.29 -11.77
N ASP A 40 18.82 -7.93 -12.75
CA ASP A 40 19.23 -6.53 -12.94
C ASP A 40 18.05 -5.65 -13.33
N GLN A 41 17.14 -6.18 -14.15
CA GLN A 41 15.93 -5.47 -14.59
C GLN A 41 14.94 -5.26 -13.43
N ILE A 42 14.79 -6.27 -12.55
CA ILE A 42 14.02 -6.13 -11.30
C ILE A 42 14.69 -5.11 -10.38
N LEU A 43 16.02 -5.20 -10.20
CA LEU A 43 16.79 -4.30 -9.34
C LEU A 43 16.65 -2.83 -9.78
N MET A 44 16.81 -2.53 -11.08
CA MET A 44 16.60 -1.19 -11.64
C MET A 44 15.21 -0.64 -11.28
N THR A 45 14.20 -1.49 -11.39
CA THR A 45 12.80 -1.12 -11.12
C THR A 45 12.56 -0.87 -9.63
N LEU A 46 13.09 -1.72 -8.75
CA LEU A 46 12.99 -1.53 -7.30
C LEU A 46 13.75 -0.27 -6.84
N MET A 47 14.93 0.00 -7.39
CA MET A 47 15.67 1.25 -7.17
C MET A 47 14.85 2.47 -7.57
N LYS A 48 14.17 2.40 -8.72
CA LYS A 48 13.27 3.46 -9.17
C LYS A 48 12.09 3.65 -8.21
N LEU A 49 11.42 2.57 -7.78
CA LEU A 49 10.27 2.67 -6.89
C LEU A 49 10.65 3.18 -5.49
N LYS A 50 11.75 2.66 -4.93
CA LYS A 50 12.18 2.95 -3.56
C LYS A 50 12.74 4.36 -3.43
N LEU A 51 13.68 4.73 -4.29
CA LEU A 51 14.43 5.98 -4.17
C LEU A 51 13.97 7.07 -5.15
N ASN A 52 13.10 6.75 -6.11
CA ASN A 52 12.68 7.64 -7.20
C ASN A 52 13.85 8.20 -8.02
N LEU A 53 14.92 7.42 -8.20
CA LEU A 53 16.09 7.84 -8.98
C LEU A 53 15.67 8.26 -10.40
N GLY A 54 16.34 9.29 -10.94
CA GLY A 54 16.12 9.72 -12.31
C GLY A 54 16.58 8.64 -13.30
N HIS A 55 15.91 8.51 -14.45
CA HIS A 55 16.32 7.51 -15.45
C HIS A 55 17.76 7.72 -15.95
N LYS A 56 18.27 8.96 -15.92
CA LYS A 56 19.68 9.27 -16.25
C LYS A 56 20.66 8.71 -15.22
N ASP A 57 20.33 8.76 -13.94
CA ASP A 57 21.18 8.23 -12.87
C ASP A 57 21.21 6.69 -12.92
N ILE A 58 20.05 6.04 -13.07
CA ILE A 58 19.99 4.59 -13.25
C ILE A 58 20.74 4.18 -14.53
N ALA A 59 20.55 4.92 -15.63
CA ALA A 59 21.22 4.64 -16.90
C ALA A 59 22.75 4.72 -16.77
N PHE A 60 23.26 5.71 -16.04
CA PHE A 60 24.68 5.82 -15.72
C PHE A 60 25.18 4.63 -14.90
N ARG A 61 24.47 4.24 -13.83
CA ARG A 61 24.85 3.12 -12.96
C ARG A 61 24.92 1.78 -13.68
N PHE A 62 24.00 1.55 -14.62
CA PHE A 62 23.92 0.30 -15.39
C PHE A 62 24.59 0.39 -16.77
N ASN A 63 25.31 1.49 -17.05
CA ASN A 63 25.96 1.74 -18.34
C ASN A 63 25.05 1.50 -19.56
N THR A 64 23.88 2.15 -19.56
CA THR A 64 22.87 2.00 -20.60
C THR A 64 22.20 3.32 -20.94
N SER A 65 21.19 3.31 -21.81
CA SER A 65 20.41 4.49 -22.17
C SER A 65 19.24 4.72 -21.21
N SER A 66 18.83 5.98 -21.04
CA SER A 66 17.58 6.30 -20.30
C SER A 66 16.34 5.68 -20.96
N SER A 67 16.37 5.44 -22.27
CA SER A 67 15.31 4.74 -23.01
C SER A 67 15.20 3.28 -22.57
N THR A 68 16.34 2.60 -22.38
CA THR A 68 16.40 1.23 -21.85
C THR A 68 15.86 1.17 -20.44
N VAL A 69 16.31 2.07 -19.56
CA VAL A 69 15.79 2.16 -18.18
C VAL A 69 14.29 2.39 -18.17
N SER A 70 13.78 3.28 -19.02
CA SER A 70 12.34 3.55 -19.12
C SER A 70 11.55 2.32 -19.56
N ASN A 71 12.07 1.56 -20.54
CA ASN A 71 11.43 0.33 -21.01
C ASN A 71 11.38 -0.72 -19.89
N VAL A 72 12.53 -0.98 -19.26
CA VAL A 72 12.65 -1.91 -18.13
C VAL A 72 11.69 -1.51 -17.00
N THR A 73 11.78 -0.27 -16.53
CA THR A 73 10.98 0.23 -15.40
C THR A 73 9.49 0.04 -15.65
N LEU A 74 8.98 0.45 -16.83
CA LEU A 74 7.55 0.34 -17.13
C LEU A 74 7.10 -1.12 -17.29
N THR A 75 7.93 -1.96 -17.91
CA THR A 75 7.67 -3.39 -18.08
C THR A 75 7.54 -4.06 -16.72
N PHE A 76 8.52 -3.86 -15.84
CA PHE A 76 8.58 -4.52 -14.56
C PHE A 76 7.62 -3.92 -13.52
N ILE A 77 7.23 -2.65 -13.62
CA ILE A 77 6.11 -2.12 -12.82
C ILE A 77 4.81 -2.89 -13.13
N ILE A 78 4.54 -3.18 -14.40
CA ILE A 78 3.33 -3.91 -14.79
C ILE A 78 3.45 -5.38 -14.39
N LEU A 79 4.57 -6.02 -14.73
CA LEU A 79 4.81 -7.43 -14.41
C LEU A 79 4.76 -7.70 -12.89
N LEU A 80 5.47 -6.88 -12.10
CA LEU A 80 5.46 -7.04 -10.64
C LEU A 80 4.10 -6.71 -10.04
N HIS A 81 3.32 -5.80 -10.65
CA HIS A 81 1.94 -5.55 -10.20
C HIS A 81 1.05 -6.79 -10.42
N ASP A 82 1.15 -7.42 -11.58
CA ASP A 82 0.38 -8.64 -11.88
C ASP A 82 0.77 -9.79 -10.92
N ILE A 83 2.07 -9.99 -10.69
CA ILE A 83 2.58 -11.08 -9.84
C ILE A 83 2.33 -10.77 -8.36
N LEU A 84 2.77 -9.61 -7.86
CA LEU A 84 2.81 -9.35 -6.42
C LEU A 84 1.49 -8.77 -5.89
N PHE A 85 0.80 -7.93 -6.66
CA PHE A 85 -0.43 -7.32 -6.20
C PHE A 85 -1.66 -8.17 -6.57
N LYS A 86 -1.91 -8.39 -7.88
CA LYS A 86 -3.12 -9.10 -8.31
C LYS A 86 -3.16 -10.54 -7.84
N SER A 87 -2.02 -11.24 -7.83
CA SER A 87 -2.00 -12.65 -7.44
C SER A 87 -1.94 -12.88 -5.93
N LEU A 88 -1.31 -11.99 -5.15
CA LEU A 88 -1.05 -12.23 -3.72
C LEU A 88 -1.82 -11.31 -2.76
N VAL A 89 -2.13 -10.07 -3.15
CA VAL A 89 -2.75 -9.07 -2.25
C VAL A 89 -4.25 -8.90 -2.50
N ASP A 90 -4.72 -9.08 -3.73
CA ASP A 90 -6.13 -8.85 -4.11
C ASP A 90 -7.14 -9.86 -3.50
N ASN A 91 -6.68 -10.71 -2.58
CA ASN A 91 -7.48 -11.67 -1.84
C ASN A 91 -7.38 -11.41 -0.33
N VAL A 92 -8.40 -10.79 0.26
CA VAL A 92 -8.42 -10.50 1.70
C VAL A 92 -8.55 -11.81 2.51
N PRO A 93 -7.56 -12.19 3.33
CA PRO A 93 -7.58 -13.45 4.11
C PRO A 93 -8.76 -13.43 5.08
N SER A 94 -9.40 -14.54 5.47
CA SER A 94 -10.59 -14.55 6.37
C SER A 94 -10.35 -14.02 7.80
N GLN A 95 -11.40 -13.69 8.55
CA GLN A 95 -11.26 -13.18 9.93
C GLN A 95 -10.62 -14.25 10.84
N LEU A 96 -10.97 -15.51 10.61
CA LEU A 96 -10.33 -16.66 11.27
C LEU A 96 -8.83 -16.73 10.98
N LYS A 97 -8.40 -16.52 9.72
CA LYS A 97 -6.97 -16.46 9.37
C LYS A 97 -6.26 -15.32 10.09
N ASN A 98 -6.90 -14.16 10.25
CA ASN A 98 -6.33 -13.05 11.02
C ASN A 98 -6.13 -13.41 12.49
N GLN A 99 -7.02 -14.23 13.09
CA GLN A 99 -6.88 -14.66 14.48
C GLN A 99 -5.64 -15.54 14.72
N LEU A 100 -5.26 -16.37 13.74
CA LEU A 100 -4.08 -17.25 13.84
C LEU A 100 -2.77 -16.47 14.00
N CYS A 101 -2.72 -15.24 13.48
CA CYS A 101 -1.54 -14.37 13.56
C CYS A 101 -1.87 -13.04 14.29
N LEU A 102 -2.81 -13.06 15.23
CA LEU A 102 -3.26 -11.86 15.93
C LEU A 102 -2.17 -11.38 16.91
N PRO A 103 -1.64 -10.16 16.76
CA PRO A 103 -0.66 -9.62 17.70
C PRO A 103 -1.34 -9.20 19.02
N ASN A 104 -0.58 -9.15 20.12
CA ASN A 104 -1.11 -8.83 21.45
C ASN A 104 -1.79 -7.46 21.52
N CYS A 105 -1.32 -6.48 20.73
CA CYS A 105 -1.92 -5.15 20.65
C CYS A 105 -3.36 -5.14 20.09
N PHE A 106 -3.78 -6.24 19.44
CA PHE A 106 -5.14 -6.45 18.93
C PHE A 106 -5.96 -7.43 19.76
N GLN A 107 -5.48 -7.87 20.94
CA GLN A 107 -6.21 -8.82 21.79
C GLN A 107 -7.60 -8.32 22.21
N SER A 108 -7.77 -6.99 22.34
CA SER A 108 -9.06 -6.36 22.64
C SER A 108 -9.99 -6.25 21.42
N PHE A 109 -9.54 -6.65 20.24
CA PHE A 109 -10.20 -6.51 18.94
C PHE A 109 -10.12 -7.81 18.12
N GLN A 110 -10.40 -8.96 18.73
CA GLN A 110 -10.24 -10.27 18.08
C GLN A 110 -11.12 -10.47 16.84
N ASN A 111 -12.26 -9.76 16.76
CA ASN A 111 -13.14 -9.75 15.60
C ASN A 111 -12.75 -8.69 14.56
N CYS A 112 -11.63 -7.98 14.74
CA CYS A 112 -11.12 -7.01 13.78
C CYS A 112 -10.74 -7.72 12.48
N ARG A 113 -11.45 -7.33 11.43
CA ARG A 113 -11.26 -7.86 10.09
C ARG A 113 -10.18 -7.08 9.35
N MET A 114 -10.26 -5.76 9.44
CA MET A 114 -9.42 -4.84 8.68
C MET A 114 -9.47 -3.45 9.32
N ILE A 115 -8.35 -2.76 9.24
CA ILE A 115 -8.24 -1.34 9.51
C ILE A 115 -8.15 -0.62 8.18
N ILE A 116 -9.03 0.32 7.92
CA ILE A 116 -9.05 1.08 6.67
C ILE A 116 -8.52 2.49 6.87
N ASP A 117 -7.70 2.95 5.93
CA ASP A 117 -7.22 4.33 5.89
C ASP A 117 -6.97 4.82 4.46
N CYS A 118 -7.19 6.12 4.25
CA CYS A 118 -6.96 6.79 2.97
C CYS A 118 -5.58 7.44 2.97
N THR A 119 -4.73 7.04 2.04
CA THR A 119 -3.41 7.65 1.83
C THR A 119 -3.44 8.59 0.63
N GLU A 120 -2.92 9.81 0.82
CA GLU A 120 -2.75 10.80 -0.23
C GLU A 120 -1.37 10.70 -0.89
N VAL A 121 -1.35 10.87 -2.21
CA VAL A 121 -0.16 10.89 -3.07
C VAL A 121 -0.22 12.14 -3.92
N SER A 122 0.81 12.98 -3.91
CA SER A 122 0.81 14.17 -4.77
C SER A 122 1.08 13.80 -6.23
N CYS A 123 0.62 14.61 -7.18
CA CYS A 123 0.89 14.39 -8.59
C CYS A 123 1.07 15.71 -9.35
N ASP A 124 1.68 15.61 -10.53
CA ASP A 124 1.67 16.69 -11.50
C ASP A 124 0.23 17.04 -11.92
N ILE A 125 0.06 18.28 -12.39
CA ILE A 125 -1.21 18.77 -12.93
C ILE A 125 -1.66 17.85 -14.08
N PRO A 126 -2.83 17.19 -13.95
CA PRO A 126 -3.37 16.32 -15.00
C PRO A 126 -3.56 17.08 -16.32
N LYS A 127 -3.56 16.37 -17.46
CA LYS A 127 -3.77 17.02 -18.77
C LYS A 127 -5.19 17.58 -18.94
N GLN A 128 -6.19 16.89 -18.41
CA GLN A 128 -7.61 17.25 -18.56
C GLN A 128 -8.03 18.25 -17.49
N LEU A 129 -8.64 19.36 -17.89
CA LEU A 129 -9.06 20.45 -16.99
C LEU A 129 -9.99 19.96 -15.87
N ASP A 130 -10.91 19.05 -16.16
CA ASP A 130 -11.82 18.50 -15.16
C ASP A 130 -11.06 17.69 -14.09
N GLN A 131 -10.05 16.91 -14.52
CA GLN A 131 -9.19 16.20 -13.59
C GLN A 131 -8.29 17.15 -12.78
N GLN A 132 -7.86 18.28 -13.34
CA GLN A 132 -7.11 19.29 -12.59
C GLN A 132 -7.94 19.84 -11.43
N LYS A 133 -9.19 20.23 -11.70
CA LYS A 133 -10.13 20.71 -10.67
C LYS A 133 -10.38 19.65 -9.60
N LEU A 134 -10.61 18.40 -10.00
CA LEU A 134 -10.92 17.30 -9.09
C LEU A 134 -9.71 16.82 -8.26
N THR A 135 -8.50 16.99 -8.76
CA THR A 135 -7.29 16.57 -8.02
C THR A 135 -6.73 17.68 -7.15
N TYR A 136 -7.06 18.95 -7.41
CA TYR A 136 -6.52 20.07 -6.64
C TYR A 136 -7.04 20.09 -5.20
N SER A 137 -6.12 20.07 -4.25
CA SER A 137 -6.43 20.25 -2.83
C SER A 137 -6.09 21.68 -2.41
N ASN A 138 -7.12 22.45 -2.06
CA ASN A 138 -6.94 23.81 -1.53
C ASN A 138 -6.10 23.79 -0.24
N TYR A 139 -6.29 22.79 0.61
CA TYR A 139 -5.59 22.65 1.89
C TYR A 139 -4.08 22.36 1.71
N LYS A 140 -3.71 21.60 0.67
CA LYS A 140 -2.31 21.20 0.41
C LYS A 140 -1.63 22.02 -0.69
N HIS A 141 -2.37 22.94 -1.32
CA HIS A 141 -1.95 23.77 -2.44
C HIS A 141 -1.27 22.97 -3.57
N ARG A 142 -1.79 21.78 -3.88
CA ARG A 142 -1.25 20.88 -4.91
C ARG A 142 -2.29 19.87 -5.39
N ASN A 143 -2.04 19.25 -6.53
CA ASN A 143 -2.84 18.14 -7.05
C ASN A 143 -2.50 16.85 -6.29
N ILE A 144 -3.55 16.15 -5.86
CA ILE A 144 -3.50 14.98 -5.00
C ILE A 144 -4.37 13.88 -5.60
N LEU A 145 -3.85 12.67 -5.49
CA LEU A 145 -4.55 11.41 -5.65
C LEU A 145 -4.71 10.76 -4.29
N LYS A 146 -5.77 9.99 -4.11
CA LYS A 146 -6.12 9.35 -2.85
C LYS A 146 -6.39 7.87 -3.08
N GLY A 147 -5.80 7.01 -2.27
CA GLY A 147 -6.02 5.56 -2.31
C GLY A 147 -6.46 5.04 -0.95
N LEU A 148 -7.45 4.17 -0.94
CA LEU A 148 -7.88 3.44 0.24
C LEU A 148 -6.98 2.23 0.44
N THR A 149 -6.49 2.05 1.66
CA THR A 149 -5.71 0.89 2.08
C THR A 149 -6.46 0.17 3.18
N GLY A 150 -6.40 -1.16 3.16
CA GLY A 150 -6.94 -2.03 4.19
C GLY A 150 -5.84 -2.91 4.76
N ILE A 151 -5.59 -2.76 6.05
CA ILE A 151 -4.49 -3.40 6.78
C ILE A 151 -5.09 -4.41 7.75
N ALA A 152 -4.57 -5.63 7.74
CA ALA A 152 -4.95 -6.65 8.71
C ALA A 152 -4.36 -6.33 10.10
N PRO A 153 -4.91 -6.87 11.20
CA PRO A 153 -4.40 -6.66 12.55
C PRO A 153 -2.89 -6.93 12.73
N ASN A 154 -2.33 -7.87 11.97
CA ASN A 154 -0.90 -8.20 11.99
C ASN A 154 -0.01 -7.20 11.21
N GLY A 155 -0.59 -6.16 10.62
CA GLY A 155 0.13 -5.12 9.87
C GLY A 155 0.30 -5.38 8.38
N VAL A 156 -0.16 -6.53 7.87
CA VAL A 156 -0.11 -6.83 6.43
C VAL A 156 -1.14 -5.99 5.68
N ILE A 157 -0.73 -5.37 4.57
CA ILE A 157 -1.66 -4.68 3.66
C ILE A 157 -2.41 -5.76 2.88
N THR A 158 -3.72 -5.83 3.07
CA THR A 158 -4.59 -6.86 2.48
C THR A 158 -5.55 -6.32 1.44
N PHE A 159 -5.65 -5.00 1.31
CA PHE A 159 -6.55 -4.37 0.35
C PHE A 159 -5.99 -3.01 -0.08
N VAL A 160 -6.06 -2.70 -1.37
CA VAL A 160 -5.58 -1.43 -1.91
C VAL A 160 -6.43 -1.01 -3.10
N SER A 161 -7.08 0.14 -2.99
CA SER A 161 -7.91 0.65 -4.08
C SER A 161 -7.09 1.19 -5.25
N LYS A 162 -7.79 1.40 -6.38
CA LYS A 162 -7.31 2.35 -7.38
C LYS A 162 -7.23 3.75 -6.76
N LEU A 163 -6.39 4.61 -7.33
CA LEU A 163 -6.32 6.00 -6.92
C LEU A 163 -7.51 6.81 -7.47
N TYR A 164 -8.07 7.63 -6.61
CA TYR A 164 -9.13 8.59 -6.87
C TYR A 164 -8.57 10.01 -6.88
N PRO A 165 -9.25 10.98 -7.54
CA PRO A 165 -8.93 12.39 -7.33
C PRO A 165 -9.05 12.80 -5.85
N GLY A 166 -8.15 13.66 -5.38
CA GLY A 166 -8.06 14.05 -3.97
C GLY A 166 -9.32 14.73 -3.40
N SER A 167 -10.16 15.34 -4.25
CA SER A 167 -11.45 15.91 -3.85
C SER A 167 -12.52 14.87 -3.47
N ILE A 168 -12.32 13.60 -3.82
CA ILE A 168 -13.27 12.54 -3.47
C ILE A 168 -13.15 12.24 -1.97
N SER A 169 -14.30 12.23 -1.29
CA SER A 169 -14.36 11.93 0.15
C SER A 169 -14.07 10.46 0.44
N ASP A 170 -13.50 10.19 1.61
CA ASP A 170 -13.12 8.82 2.02
C ASP A 170 -14.35 7.90 2.05
N LYS A 171 -15.50 8.42 2.53
CA LYS A 171 -16.80 7.74 2.48
C LYS A 171 -17.17 7.31 1.07
N LYS A 172 -17.00 8.19 0.07
CA LYS A 172 -17.34 7.90 -1.32
C LYS A 172 -16.41 6.85 -1.92
N ILE A 173 -15.11 6.87 -1.59
CA ILE A 173 -14.15 5.85 -2.03
C ILE A 173 -14.52 4.47 -1.47
N VAL A 174 -14.85 4.40 -0.17
CA VAL A 174 -15.30 3.17 0.48
C VAL A 174 -16.51 2.56 -0.22
N ALA A 175 -17.51 3.40 -0.52
CA ALA A 175 -18.74 2.97 -1.19
C ALA A 175 -18.48 2.53 -2.64
N ASP A 176 -17.77 3.36 -3.42
CA ASP A 176 -17.54 3.13 -4.86
C ASP A 176 -16.63 1.93 -5.12
N TYR A 177 -15.57 1.77 -4.33
CA TYR A 177 -14.62 0.67 -4.51
C TYR A 177 -15.11 -0.66 -3.91
N GLY A 178 -16.19 -0.63 -3.12
CA GLY A 178 -16.88 -1.83 -2.65
C GLY A 178 -16.18 -2.61 -1.53
N VAL A 179 -15.30 -1.96 -0.75
CA VAL A 179 -14.57 -2.64 0.34
C VAL A 179 -15.53 -3.25 1.38
N LEU A 180 -16.71 -2.65 1.58
CA LEU A 180 -17.70 -3.11 2.55
C LEU A 180 -18.25 -4.51 2.22
N ASN A 181 -18.21 -4.93 0.95
CA ASN A 181 -18.69 -6.24 0.49
C ASN A 181 -17.84 -7.40 1.02
N ILE A 182 -16.65 -7.13 1.56
CA ILE A 182 -15.72 -8.12 2.12
C ILE A 182 -16.13 -8.53 3.56
N PHE A 183 -16.89 -7.68 4.25
CA PHE A 183 -17.19 -7.86 5.66
C PHE A 183 -18.45 -8.69 5.86
N GLN A 184 -18.39 -9.57 6.86
CA GLN A 184 -19.48 -10.44 7.28
C GLN A 184 -20.04 -9.99 8.64
N PRO A 185 -21.28 -10.36 8.99
CA PRO A 185 -21.84 -10.10 10.31
C PRO A 185 -20.89 -10.54 11.44
N GLY A 186 -20.73 -9.69 12.45
CA GLY A 186 -19.81 -9.87 13.58
C GLY A 186 -18.40 -9.31 13.35
N ASN A 187 -18.02 -8.98 12.11
CA ASN A 187 -16.73 -8.35 11.81
C ASN A 187 -16.65 -6.92 12.36
N LEU A 188 -15.44 -6.52 12.74
CA LEU A 188 -15.11 -5.16 13.17
C LEU A 188 -14.17 -4.48 12.16
N ILE A 189 -14.54 -3.28 11.74
CA ILE A 189 -13.73 -2.35 10.97
C ILE A 189 -13.17 -1.31 11.93
N LEU A 190 -11.85 -1.07 11.89
CA LEU A 190 -11.28 0.13 12.49
C LEU A 190 -11.02 1.16 11.39
N ALA A 191 -11.33 2.42 11.64
CA ALA A 191 -11.06 3.49 10.67
C ALA A 191 -10.74 4.81 11.36
N ASP A 192 -10.17 5.75 10.61
CA ASP A 192 -9.93 7.10 11.10
C ASP A 192 -11.20 7.94 11.24
N ARG A 193 -11.12 9.03 12.00
CA ARG A 193 -12.28 9.87 12.33
C ARG A 193 -13.03 10.41 11.11
N GLY A 194 -12.35 10.55 9.96
CA GLY A 194 -12.94 10.99 8.70
C GLY A 194 -13.87 9.96 8.03
N PHE A 195 -13.85 8.69 8.47
CA PHE A 195 -14.65 7.60 7.90
C PHE A 195 -16.03 7.52 8.52
N LEU A 196 -16.88 8.52 8.25
CA LEU A 196 -18.30 8.53 8.63
C LEU A 196 -19.12 7.64 7.68
N ILE A 197 -18.91 6.32 7.78
CA ILE A 197 -19.62 5.32 6.99
C ILE A 197 -20.97 5.03 7.66
N SER A 198 -22.05 5.57 7.08
CA SER A 198 -23.42 5.32 7.55
C SER A 198 -23.97 3.98 7.06
N ASP A 199 -23.48 3.50 5.92
CA ASP A 199 -24.12 2.43 5.15
C ASP A 199 -23.36 1.10 5.36
N LEU A 200 -23.17 0.73 6.63
CA LEU A 200 -22.49 -0.50 6.98
C LEU A 200 -23.38 -1.72 6.69
N PRO A 201 -22.82 -2.84 6.21
CA PRO A 201 -23.57 -4.08 6.10
C PRO A 201 -24.15 -4.52 7.45
N SER A 202 -25.31 -5.18 7.43
CA SER A 202 -25.99 -5.63 8.64
C SER A 202 -25.07 -6.51 9.50
N GLY A 203 -24.97 -6.19 10.79
CA GLY A 203 -24.13 -6.90 11.74
C GLY A 203 -22.63 -6.58 11.69
N VAL A 204 -22.17 -5.69 10.80
CA VAL A 204 -20.78 -5.22 10.78
C VAL A 204 -20.62 -4.00 11.70
N ASN A 205 -19.58 -4.02 12.51
CA ASN A 205 -19.28 -2.93 13.45
C ASN A 205 -18.17 -2.04 12.90
N LEU A 206 -18.31 -0.72 13.08
CA LEU A 206 -17.27 0.26 12.79
C LEU A 206 -16.84 0.94 14.09
N ASN A 207 -15.54 0.98 14.34
CA ASN A 207 -14.95 1.70 15.45
C ASN A 207 -14.03 2.81 14.94
N ILE A 208 -14.52 4.04 15.07
CA ILE A 208 -13.80 5.30 14.85
C ILE A 208 -13.51 5.95 16.21
N PRO A 209 -12.43 6.74 16.33
CA PRO A 209 -12.14 7.44 17.57
C PRO A 209 -13.29 8.38 17.93
N PRO A 210 -13.60 8.55 19.23
CA PRO A 210 -14.67 9.43 19.65
C PRO A 210 -14.39 10.88 19.21
N PHE A 211 -15.47 11.62 18.93
CA PHE A 211 -15.40 13.07 18.86
C PHE A 211 -15.17 13.62 20.27
N LEU A 212 -14.41 14.70 20.40
CA LEU A 212 -14.24 15.39 21.68
C LEU A 212 -15.58 16.06 22.04
N VAL A 213 -16.39 15.38 22.86
CA VAL A 213 -17.67 15.90 23.37
C VAL A 213 -17.52 16.43 24.79
N SER A 214 -16.60 15.87 25.58
CA SER A 214 -16.24 16.32 26.93
C SER A 214 -14.72 16.52 27.08
N PRO A 215 -14.26 17.41 27.96
CA PRO A 215 -12.83 17.68 28.17
C PRO A 215 -12.08 16.58 28.94
N GLN A 216 -12.77 15.61 29.57
CA GLN A 216 -12.16 14.50 30.31
C GLN A 216 -12.84 13.16 29.99
N PHE A 217 -12.00 12.15 29.79
CA PHE A 217 -12.41 10.75 29.66
C PHE A 217 -12.56 10.08 31.03
N THR A 218 -13.51 9.15 31.14
CA THR A 218 -13.60 8.23 32.28
C THR A 218 -12.44 7.21 32.26
N PRO A 219 -12.09 6.57 33.39
CA PRO A 219 -11.03 5.55 33.43
C PRO A 219 -11.23 4.41 32.42
N SER A 220 -12.48 4.00 32.20
CA SER A 220 -12.81 2.95 31.22
C SER A 220 -12.59 3.40 29.77
N GLU A 221 -12.90 4.66 29.46
CA GLU A 221 -12.65 5.27 28.14
C GLU A 221 -11.16 5.49 27.90
N VAL A 222 -10.40 5.84 28.93
CA VAL A 222 -8.93 5.95 28.85
C VAL A 222 -8.31 4.60 28.43
N VAL A 223 -8.72 3.50 29.06
CA VAL A 223 -8.23 2.15 28.72
C VAL A 223 -8.61 1.76 27.29
N LYS A 224 -9.87 1.96 26.89
CA LYS A 224 -10.33 1.68 25.52
C LYS A 224 -9.57 2.50 24.49
N THR A 225 -9.42 3.81 24.72
CA THR A 225 -8.70 4.73 23.84
C THR A 225 -7.23 4.35 23.72
N LYS A 226 -6.58 3.96 24.83
CA LYS A 226 -5.19 3.49 24.83
C LYS A 226 -5.01 2.21 24.02
N ASN A 227 -5.94 1.27 24.10
CA ASN A 227 -5.90 0.04 23.31
C ASN A 227 -6.10 0.33 21.81
N ILE A 228 -7.06 1.20 21.46
CA ILE A 228 -7.28 1.64 20.07
C ILE A 228 -6.03 2.32 19.51
N ALA A 229 -5.43 3.24 20.28
CA ALA A 229 -4.23 3.95 19.87
C ALA A 229 -3.06 2.99 19.62
N ARG A 230 -2.85 2.01 20.51
CA ARG A 230 -1.82 0.96 20.34
C ARG A 230 -2.02 0.15 19.07
N ALA A 231 -3.25 -0.28 18.80
CA ALA A 231 -3.60 -1.00 17.58
C ALA A 231 -3.31 -0.16 16.32
N ARG A 232 -3.67 1.13 16.34
CA ARG A 232 -3.46 2.07 15.22
C ARG A 232 -2.00 2.40 14.92
N ILE A 233 -1.14 2.44 15.94
CA ILE A 233 0.30 2.69 15.72
C ILE A 233 0.90 1.71 14.71
N HIS A 234 0.47 0.44 14.69
CA HIS A 234 0.98 -0.54 13.73
C HIS A 234 0.48 -0.31 12.30
N VAL A 235 -0.73 0.22 12.18
CA VAL A 235 -1.35 0.61 10.90
C VAL A 235 -0.63 1.83 10.33
N GLU A 236 -0.41 2.85 11.16
CA GLU A 236 0.38 4.04 10.79
C GLU A 236 1.79 3.67 10.33
N ARG A 237 2.41 2.66 10.94
CA ARG A 237 3.72 2.13 10.50
C ARG A 237 3.65 1.45 9.14
N ALA A 238 2.59 0.69 8.83
CA ALA A 238 2.41 0.09 7.50
C ALA A 238 2.28 1.18 6.41
N ILE A 239 1.49 2.21 6.69
CA ILE A 239 1.31 3.37 5.81
C ILE A 239 2.63 4.16 5.69
N GLN A 240 3.38 4.29 6.79
CA GLN A 240 4.70 4.91 6.74
C GLN A 240 5.65 4.13 5.83
N ARG A 241 5.68 2.79 5.91
CA ARG A 241 6.48 1.96 5.00
C ARG A 241 6.07 2.14 3.53
N LEU A 242 4.78 2.34 3.26
CA LEU A 242 4.29 2.67 1.92
C LEU A 242 4.83 4.03 1.46
N LYS A 243 4.81 5.04 2.33
CA LYS A 243 5.35 6.38 2.06
C LYS A 243 6.87 6.41 1.87
N GLU A 244 7.59 5.41 2.39
CA GLU A 244 9.02 5.27 2.14
C GLU A 244 9.36 4.81 0.70
N TYR A 245 8.38 4.45 -0.14
CA TYR A 245 8.60 4.31 -1.58
C TYR A 245 8.51 5.70 -2.21
N HIS A 246 9.65 6.33 -2.44
CA HIS A 246 9.72 7.74 -2.86
C HIS A 246 9.05 7.99 -4.21
N MET A 247 8.80 6.96 -5.02
CA MET A 247 7.98 7.09 -6.23
C MET A 247 6.56 7.59 -5.92
N LEU A 248 6.04 7.32 -4.72
CA LEU A 248 4.74 7.80 -4.24
C LEU A 248 4.79 9.19 -3.57
N SER A 249 5.97 9.80 -3.43
CA SER A 249 6.04 11.18 -2.92
C SER A 249 5.37 12.16 -3.89
N HIS A 250 5.60 11.96 -5.19
CA HIS A 250 5.06 12.75 -6.26
C HIS A 250 5.00 11.94 -7.57
N ILE A 251 3.80 11.74 -8.10
CA ILE A 251 3.58 11.03 -9.35
C ILE A 251 3.76 12.01 -10.53
N PRO A 252 4.78 11.79 -11.38
CA PRO A 252 4.99 12.64 -12.54
C PRO A 252 3.91 12.41 -13.59
N LYS A 253 3.69 13.41 -14.44
CA LYS A 253 2.67 13.42 -15.48
C LYS A 253 2.73 12.19 -16.41
N CYS A 254 3.92 11.70 -16.71
CA CYS A 254 4.12 10.52 -17.57
C CYS A 254 3.61 9.21 -16.93
N LEU A 255 3.54 9.14 -15.60
CA LEU A 255 3.06 7.97 -14.85
C LEU A 255 1.64 8.15 -14.32
N TYR A 256 0.99 9.29 -14.54
CA TYR A 256 -0.35 9.56 -14.02
C TYR A 256 -1.36 8.46 -14.37
N VAL A 257 -1.39 8.00 -15.63
CA VAL A 257 -2.30 6.93 -16.06
C VAL A 257 -1.97 5.55 -15.46
N LYS A 258 -0.77 5.39 -14.89
CA LYS A 258 -0.29 4.19 -14.19
C LYS A 258 -0.21 4.40 -12.68
N ALA A 259 -0.68 5.53 -12.15
CA ALA A 259 -0.49 5.89 -10.75
C ALA A 259 -1.09 4.83 -9.81
N SER A 260 -2.28 4.31 -10.15
CA SER A 260 -2.92 3.22 -9.39
C SER A 260 -2.08 1.93 -9.39
N ILE A 261 -1.49 1.56 -10.53
CA ILE A 261 -0.62 0.38 -10.64
C ILE A 261 0.61 0.55 -9.75
N VAL A 262 1.26 1.72 -9.82
CA VAL A 262 2.44 2.04 -9.00
C VAL A 262 2.08 2.03 -7.51
N PHE A 263 0.96 2.63 -7.13
CA PHE A 263 0.48 2.66 -5.74
C PHE A 263 0.23 1.26 -5.19
N GLN A 264 -0.52 0.44 -5.93
CA GLN A 264 -0.82 -0.95 -5.58
C GLN A 264 0.44 -1.82 -5.52
N LEU A 265 1.37 -1.67 -6.46
CA LEU A 265 2.64 -2.39 -6.44
C LEU A 265 3.48 -2.01 -5.22
N CYS A 266 3.65 -0.73 -4.92
CA CYS A 266 4.39 -0.30 -3.72
C CYS A 266 3.75 -0.86 -2.45
N ALA A 267 2.42 -0.89 -2.37
CA ALA A 267 1.71 -1.49 -1.25
C ALA A 267 1.93 -3.02 -1.15
N ALA A 268 1.96 -3.74 -2.26
CA ALA A 268 2.36 -5.15 -2.27
C ALA A 268 3.80 -5.34 -1.77
N LEU A 269 4.74 -4.52 -2.25
CA LEU A 269 6.15 -4.58 -1.84
C LEU A 269 6.37 -4.26 -0.35
N VAL A 270 5.46 -3.53 0.31
CA VAL A 270 5.51 -3.35 1.78
C VAL A 270 5.37 -4.69 2.52
N ASN A 271 4.57 -5.61 2.00
CA ASN A 271 4.36 -6.94 2.60
C ASN A 271 5.58 -7.85 2.45
N PHE A 272 6.49 -7.57 1.50
CA PHE A 272 7.74 -8.30 1.31
C PHE A 272 8.89 -7.76 2.18
N ARG A 273 8.60 -6.85 3.12
CA ARG A 273 9.57 -6.41 4.13
C ARG A 273 9.39 -7.25 5.39
N ASN A 274 10.44 -7.34 6.21
CA ASN A 274 10.38 -7.98 7.53
C ASN A 274 9.15 -7.51 8.31
N PRO A 275 8.43 -8.39 9.03
CA PRO A 275 7.17 -8.01 9.67
C PRO A 275 7.24 -6.74 10.53
N LEU A 276 6.11 -6.05 10.64
CA LEU A 276 6.00 -4.77 11.35
C LEU A 276 5.99 -4.93 12.86
N ILE A 277 5.65 -6.12 13.33
CA ILE A 277 5.39 -6.43 14.72
C ILE A 277 6.37 -7.53 15.11
N LYS A 278 7.25 -7.22 16.06
CA LYS A 278 8.30 -8.15 16.52
C LYS A 278 7.75 -9.50 17.03
N GLU A 279 6.53 -9.49 17.57
CA GLU A 279 5.84 -10.72 17.98
C GLU A 279 5.47 -11.59 16.78
N VAL A 280 5.09 -10.96 15.68
CA VAL A 280 4.76 -11.64 14.42
C VAL A 280 6.03 -12.18 13.75
N ASP A 281 7.20 -11.52 13.89
CA ASP A 281 8.48 -12.06 13.40
C ASP A 281 8.77 -13.47 13.94
N LYS A 282 8.41 -13.75 15.20
CA LYS A 282 8.61 -15.06 15.83
C LYS A 282 7.78 -16.18 15.18
N LEU A 283 6.70 -15.85 14.48
CA LEU A 283 5.88 -16.81 13.75
C LEU A 283 6.50 -17.21 12.39
N TYR A 284 7.47 -16.43 11.90
CA TYR A 284 8.15 -16.68 10.61
C TYR A 284 9.50 -17.38 10.76
N ILE A 285 10.03 -17.47 11.98
CA ILE A 285 11.21 -18.28 12.27
C ILE A 285 10.69 -19.69 12.56
N SER A 286 10.83 -20.60 11.60
CA SER A 286 10.81 -22.01 11.93
C SER A 286 11.96 -22.25 12.92
N GLU A 287 11.64 -22.79 14.09
CA GLU A 287 12.64 -23.43 14.94
C GLU A 287 13.15 -24.66 14.15
N ASP A 288 14.23 -24.47 13.41
CA ASP A 288 15.13 -25.54 12.98
C ASP A 288 16.13 -25.85 14.11
#